data_AF-A0A1Y6EHS4-F1
#
_entry.id   AF-A0A1Y6EHS4-F1
#
_cell.length_a   1.000
_cell.length_b   1.000
_cell.length_c   1.000
_cell.angle_alpha   90.00
_cell.angle_beta   90.00
_cell.angle_gamma   90.00
#
_symmetry.space_group_name_H-M   'P 1'
#
loop_
_entity.id
_entity.type
_entity.pdbx_description
1 polymer ?
#
loop_
_entity_poly.entity_id
_entity_poly.type
_entity_poly.pdbx_seq_one_letter_code
_entity_poly.pdbx_strand_id
1 'polypeptide(L)'
;MKRFTTCAAASLAFAFPANATAQDSAADPDHLEELQRCQIISDDGARLACFDAAVGGMVAASEAGEVQVVKKEEVEQTRRGLFGFTMPKIGFLGGDGEEMKLLQSTITGVRSIRRGYILTIEEGSVWQLSGVPSRLRPPKVGDDVEFKKAALGSYFVRINGQIGVKGTRIQ
;
A
#
# COMPACT_ATOMS: atom_id res chain seq x y z
N MET A 1 -76.39 20.37 -43.93
CA MET A 1 -75.33 19.49 -44.47
C MET A 1 -73.97 20.11 -44.23
N LYS A 2 -73.12 19.34 -43.54
CA LYS A 2 -71.68 19.43 -43.21
C LYS A 2 -70.83 20.57 -43.81
N ARG A 3 -70.08 21.25 -42.93
CA ARG A 3 -68.58 21.39 -42.94
C ARG A 3 -68.12 21.80 -41.53
N PHE A 4 -67.04 21.22 -40.99
CA PHE A 4 -66.05 21.92 -40.14
C PHE A 4 -64.80 21.05 -39.93
N THR A 5 -63.74 21.49 -40.61
CA THR A 5 -62.35 21.76 -40.18
C THR A 5 -61.59 20.85 -39.20
N THR A 6 -60.40 20.48 -39.67
CA THR A 6 -59.19 19.88 -39.06
C THR A 6 -58.69 20.49 -37.74
N CYS A 7 -58.09 19.64 -36.89
CA CYS A 7 -56.95 20.00 -36.02
C CYS A 7 -56.00 18.80 -35.90
N ALA A 8 -54.75 19.02 -36.28
CA ALA A 8 -53.62 18.08 -36.14
C ALA A 8 -52.99 18.23 -34.75
N ALA A 9 -52.72 17.12 -34.06
CA ALA A 9 -51.98 17.09 -32.80
C ALA A 9 -50.60 16.46 -33.02
N ALA A 10 -49.55 17.25 -32.85
CA ALA A 10 -48.16 16.82 -32.88
C ALA A 10 -47.76 16.29 -31.50
N SER A 11 -47.39 15.01 -31.41
CA SER A 11 -46.91 14.38 -30.18
C SER A 11 -45.39 14.55 -30.05
N LEU A 12 -44.94 15.31 -29.05
CA LEU A 12 -43.53 15.39 -28.64
C LEU A 12 -43.13 14.12 -27.88
N ALA A 13 -42.13 13.40 -28.38
CA ALA A 13 -41.45 12.32 -27.67
C ALA A 13 -40.38 12.91 -26.73
N PHE A 14 -40.59 12.80 -25.42
CA PHE A 14 -39.58 13.10 -24.40
C PHE A 14 -38.60 11.92 -24.30
N ALA A 15 -37.36 12.12 -24.74
CA ALA A 15 -36.26 11.20 -24.46
C ALA A 15 -35.74 11.50 -23.05
N PHE A 16 -35.95 10.57 -22.11
CA PHE A 16 -35.31 10.62 -20.79
C PHE A 16 -33.84 10.18 -20.92
N PRO A 17 -32.87 10.96 -20.42
CA PRO A 17 -31.50 10.47 -20.29
C PRO A 17 -31.48 9.39 -19.19
N ALA A 18 -31.01 8.19 -19.55
CA ALA A 18 -30.65 7.17 -18.58
C ALA A 18 -29.43 7.68 -17.80
N ASN A 19 -29.63 8.09 -16.56
CA ASN A 19 -28.53 8.28 -15.62
C ASN A 19 -27.95 6.90 -15.30
N ALA A 20 -26.81 6.58 -15.92
CA ALA A 20 -25.97 5.48 -15.49
C ALA A 20 -25.42 5.84 -14.10
N THR A 21 -26.08 5.36 -13.05
CA THR A 21 -25.47 5.29 -11.73
C THR A 21 -24.27 4.36 -11.85
N ALA A 22 -23.07 4.93 -11.78
CA ALA A 22 -21.88 4.16 -11.50
C ALA A 22 -22.19 3.31 -10.27
N GLN A 23 -22.05 1.99 -10.40
CA GLN A 23 -22.10 1.11 -9.24
C GLN A 23 -20.93 1.55 -8.36
N ASP A 24 -21.23 2.30 -7.30
CA ASP A 24 -20.39 2.34 -6.12
C ASP A 24 -20.04 0.89 -5.82
N SER A 25 -18.75 0.60 -5.80
CA SER A 25 -18.20 -0.69 -5.41
C SER A 25 -19.01 -1.20 -4.23
N ALA A 26 -19.68 -2.35 -4.40
CA ALA A 26 -20.32 -3.03 -3.29
C ALA A 26 -19.29 -3.08 -2.17
N ALA A 27 -19.54 -2.36 -1.08
CA ALA A 27 -18.63 -2.31 0.04
C ALA A 27 -18.48 -3.75 0.51
N ASP A 28 -17.26 -4.28 0.38
CA ASP A 28 -16.89 -5.56 0.92
C ASP A 28 -17.31 -5.56 2.40
N PRO A 29 -18.09 -6.55 2.89
CA PRO A 29 -18.55 -6.55 4.27
C PRO A 29 -17.35 -6.38 5.23
N ASP A 30 -17.42 -5.35 6.08
CA ASP A 30 -16.41 -5.16 7.12
C ASP A 30 -16.61 -6.22 8.20
N HIS A 31 -15.97 -7.38 7.99
CA HIS A 31 -16.01 -8.51 8.92
C HIS A 31 -15.53 -8.12 10.33
N LEU A 32 -14.66 -7.11 10.46
CA LEU A 32 -14.23 -6.63 11.77
C LEU A 32 -15.34 -5.86 12.46
N GLU A 33 -16.11 -5.05 11.73
CA GLU A 33 -17.26 -4.33 12.26
C GLU A 33 -18.36 -5.30 12.74
N GLU A 34 -18.63 -6.38 12.00
CA GLU A 34 -19.59 -7.43 12.39
C GLU A 34 -19.21 -8.07 13.74
N LEU A 35 -17.93 -8.40 13.92
CA LEU A 35 -17.42 -8.93 15.18
C LEU A 35 -17.53 -7.91 16.33
N GLN A 36 -17.28 -6.63 16.06
CA GLN A 36 -17.43 -5.55 17.05
C GLN A 36 -18.90 -5.39 17.49
N ARG A 37 -19.86 -5.52 16.58
CA ARG A 37 -21.30 -5.47 16.91
C ARG A 37 -21.72 -6.62 17.82
N CYS A 38 -21.12 -7.80 17.72
CA CYS A 38 -21.41 -8.89 18.65
C CYS A 38 -20.91 -8.61 20.07
N GLN A 39 -19.85 -7.82 20.25
CA GLN A 39 -19.29 -7.51 21.58
C GLN A 39 -20.24 -6.70 22.47
N ILE A 40 -21.11 -5.89 21.88
CA ILE A 40 -22.04 -5.02 22.62
C ILE A 40 -23.34 -5.72 23.04
N ILE A 41 -23.53 -7.00 22.69
CA ILE A 41 -24.70 -7.79 23.09
C ILE A 41 -24.53 -8.27 24.54
N SER A 42 -25.49 -7.93 25.41
CA SER A 42 -25.46 -8.29 26.83
C SER A 42 -25.89 -9.73 27.11
N ASP A 43 -26.82 -10.28 26.33
CA ASP A 43 -27.29 -11.66 26.50
C ASP A 43 -26.26 -12.66 25.95
N ASP A 44 -25.81 -13.59 26.79
CA ASP A 44 -24.73 -14.52 26.44
C ASP A 44 -25.09 -15.44 25.28
N GLY A 45 -26.34 -15.93 25.23
CA GLY A 45 -26.80 -16.85 24.18
C GLY A 45 -26.89 -16.13 22.83
N ALA A 46 -27.48 -14.93 22.81
CA ALA A 46 -27.55 -14.10 21.63
C ALA A 46 -26.16 -13.64 21.16
N ARG A 47 -25.25 -13.33 22.08
CA ARG A 47 -23.86 -12.96 21.76
C ARG A 47 -23.09 -14.11 21.12
N LEU A 48 -23.21 -15.33 21.66
CA LEU A 48 -22.57 -16.51 21.09
C LEU A 48 -23.07 -16.78 19.67
N ALA A 49 -24.39 -16.79 19.47
CA ALA A 49 -24.99 -17.01 18.16
C ALA A 49 -24.55 -15.94 17.14
N CYS A 50 -24.39 -14.68 17.58
CA CYS A 50 -23.85 -13.61 16.75
C CYS A 50 -22.41 -13.88 16.32
N PHE A 51 -21.53 -14.25 17.26
CA PHE A 51 -20.14 -14.58 16.94
C PHE A 51 -20.01 -15.78 16.01
N ASP A 52 -20.78 -16.85 16.23
CA ASP A 52 -20.74 -18.05 15.39
C ASP A 52 -21.11 -17.73 13.93
N ALA A 53 -22.12 -16.87 13.72
CA ALA A 53 -22.52 -16.42 12.38
C ALA A 53 -21.45 -15.52 11.73
N ALA A 54 -20.94 -14.51 12.45
CA ALA A 54 -19.95 -13.57 11.93
C ALA A 54 -18.60 -14.24 11.62
N VAL A 55 -18.12 -15.12 12.50
CA VAL A 55 -16.90 -15.90 12.27
C VAL A 55 -17.10 -16.86 11.10
N GLY A 56 -18.26 -17.51 10.98
CA GLY A 56 -18.59 -18.35 9.83
C GLY A 56 -18.49 -17.60 8.50
N GLY A 57 -19.00 -16.37 8.43
CA GLY A 57 -18.87 -15.49 7.26
C GLY A 57 -17.40 -15.12 6.96
N MET A 58 -16.64 -14.72 7.97
CA MET A 58 -15.22 -14.36 7.80
C MET A 58 -14.34 -15.55 7.38
N VAL A 59 -14.62 -16.75 7.91
CA VAL A 59 -13.91 -17.98 7.51
C VAL A 59 -14.22 -18.33 6.06
N ALA A 60 -15.48 -18.26 5.64
CA ALA A 60 -15.86 -18.51 4.25
C ALA A 60 -15.19 -17.50 3.29
N ALA A 61 -15.15 -16.22 3.65
CA ALA A 61 -14.43 -15.19 2.91
C ALA A 61 -12.92 -15.45 2.85
N SER A 62 -12.34 -15.99 3.94
CA SER A 62 -10.93 -16.36 3.96
C SER A 62 -10.62 -17.57 3.08
N GLU A 63 -11.48 -18.59 3.07
CA GLU A 63 -11.38 -19.74 2.17
C GLU A 63 -11.56 -19.36 0.70
N ALA A 64 -12.39 -18.36 0.41
CA ALA A 64 -12.55 -17.77 -0.92
C ALA A 64 -11.36 -16.89 -1.34
N GLY A 65 -10.46 -16.55 -0.41
CA GLY A 65 -9.32 -15.66 -0.66
C GLY A 65 -9.69 -14.17 -0.70
N GLU A 66 -10.88 -13.81 -0.24
CA GLU A 66 -11.36 -12.42 -0.17
C GLU A 66 -10.80 -11.70 1.06
N VAL A 67 -10.56 -12.44 2.15
CA VAL A 67 -10.07 -11.89 3.43
C VAL A 67 -8.85 -12.66 3.94
N GLN A 68 -7.81 -11.93 4.33
CA GLN A 68 -6.63 -12.50 4.96
C GLN A 68 -6.20 -11.70 6.19
N VAL A 69 -5.98 -12.40 7.30
CA VAL A 69 -5.40 -11.81 8.51
C VAL A 69 -3.88 -11.86 8.38
N VAL A 70 -3.26 -10.69 8.27
CA VAL A 70 -1.81 -10.53 8.17
C VAL A 70 -1.26 -9.95 9.46
N LYS A 71 -0.13 -10.47 9.94
CA LYS A 71 0.56 -9.93 11.12
C LYS A 71 1.22 -8.59 10.77
N LYS A 72 1.22 -7.67 11.73
CA LYS A 72 1.88 -6.36 11.56
C LYS A 72 3.36 -6.52 11.21
N GLU A 73 4.05 -7.49 11.83
CA GLU A 73 5.47 -7.73 11.61
C GLU A 73 5.76 -8.14 10.15
N GLU A 74 4.86 -8.90 9.53
CA GLU A 74 4.98 -9.32 8.13
C GLU A 74 4.76 -8.14 7.17
N VAL A 75 3.80 -7.26 7.48
CA VAL A 75 3.62 -5.99 6.77
C VAL A 75 4.87 -5.13 6.86
N GLU A 76 5.47 -5.00 8.05
CA GLU A 76 6.69 -4.21 8.25
C GLU A 76 7.90 -4.81 7.54
N GLN A 77 8.10 -6.12 7.58
CA GLN A 77 9.17 -6.80 6.83
C GLN A 77 9.02 -6.58 5.32
N THR A 78 7.79 -6.68 4.82
CA THR A 78 7.48 -6.40 3.41
C THR A 78 7.79 -4.95 3.07
N ARG A 79 7.40 -3.99 3.91
CA ARG A 79 7.72 -2.57 3.74
C ARG A 79 9.22 -2.31 3.72
N ARG A 80 10.00 -2.96 4.58
CA ARG A 80 11.47 -2.87 4.61
C ARG A 80 12.08 -3.38 3.30
N GLY A 81 11.67 -4.56 2.83
CA GLY A 81 12.13 -5.12 1.57
C GLY A 81 11.79 -4.26 0.34
N LEU A 82 10.68 -3.53 0.41
CA LEU A 82 10.20 -2.66 -0.66
C LEU A 82 10.70 -1.21 -0.55
N PHE A 83 11.46 -0.87 0.50
CA PHE A 83 11.99 0.48 0.70
C PHE A 83 12.90 0.88 -0.47
N GLY A 84 12.64 2.03 -1.10
CA GLY A 84 13.37 2.44 -2.30
C GLY A 84 12.60 2.23 -3.61
N PHE A 85 11.51 1.45 -3.60
CA PHE A 85 10.59 1.38 -4.73
C PHE A 85 9.50 2.46 -4.62
N THR A 86 9.10 3.01 -5.77
CA THR A 86 7.87 3.81 -5.86
C THR A 86 6.70 2.84 -5.94
N MET A 87 6.06 2.55 -4.81
CA MET A 87 4.92 1.64 -4.80
C MET A 87 3.63 2.36 -5.24
N PRO A 88 2.75 1.68 -6.01
CA PRO A 88 1.34 2.03 -6.05
C PRO A 88 0.78 2.07 -4.63
N LYS A 89 -0.15 2.97 -4.34
CA LYS A 89 -0.81 3.03 -3.03
C LYS A 89 -1.73 1.81 -2.88
N ILE A 90 -1.18 0.70 -2.36
CA ILE A 90 -1.94 -0.51 -2.05
C ILE A 90 -2.35 -0.39 -0.58
N GLY A 91 -3.65 -0.47 -0.26
CA GLY A 91 -4.21 -0.12 1.06
C GLY A 91 -3.48 -0.73 2.26
N PHE A 92 -3.08 -2.00 2.18
CA PHE A 92 -2.37 -2.68 3.27
C PHE A 92 -0.86 -2.35 3.36
N LEU A 93 -0.24 -1.89 2.26
CA LEU A 93 1.19 -1.52 2.23
C LEU A 93 1.42 -0.01 2.32
N GLY A 94 0.42 0.81 2.00
CA GLY A 94 0.54 2.24 1.81
C GLY A 94 -0.80 2.98 1.67
N GLY A 95 -1.76 2.70 2.56
CA GLY A 95 -2.76 3.71 2.94
C GLY A 95 -2.10 4.95 3.55
N ASP A 96 -2.89 5.97 3.84
CA ASP A 96 -2.64 7.21 4.60
C ASP A 96 -1.78 7.11 5.89
N GLY A 97 -1.33 5.91 6.27
CA GLY A 97 -0.24 5.70 7.21
C GLY A 97 1.11 6.24 6.74
N GLU A 98 1.94 6.66 7.70
CA GLU A 98 3.26 7.24 7.43
C GLU A 98 4.13 6.32 6.57
N GLU A 99 4.39 6.74 5.33
CA GLU A 99 5.38 6.12 4.46
C GLU A 99 6.73 6.02 5.19
N MET A 100 7.38 4.85 5.17
CA MET A 100 8.67 4.65 5.83
C MET A 100 9.70 5.67 5.32
N LYS A 101 10.17 6.56 6.20
CA LYS A 101 11.11 7.65 5.85
C LYS A 101 12.57 7.26 6.08
N LEU A 102 12.81 6.24 6.89
CA LEU A 102 14.12 5.78 7.33
C LEU A 102 14.16 4.25 7.33
N LEU A 103 15.18 3.68 6.69
CA LEU A 103 15.56 2.27 6.79
C LEU A 103 16.95 2.17 7.40
N GLN A 104 17.11 1.32 8.41
CA GLN A 104 18.40 0.94 8.97
C GLN A 104 18.63 -0.53 8.65
N SER A 105 19.79 -0.87 8.09
CA SER A 105 20.16 -2.22 7.68
C SER A 105 21.67 -2.43 7.81
N THR A 106 22.14 -3.64 7.56
CA THR A 106 23.55 -3.99 7.41
C THR A 106 23.91 -4.23 5.94
N ILE A 107 25.14 -3.87 5.55
CA ILE A 107 25.69 -4.13 4.22
C ILE A 107 26.14 -5.59 4.11
N THR A 108 25.63 -6.32 3.12
CA THR A 108 25.99 -7.72 2.81
C THR A 108 26.91 -7.84 1.60
N GLY A 109 26.98 -6.81 0.75
CA GLY A 109 27.85 -6.78 -0.43
C GLY A 109 28.33 -5.38 -0.78
N VAL A 110 29.58 -5.28 -1.24
CA VAL A 110 30.18 -4.00 -1.69
C VAL A 110 30.94 -4.22 -2.99
N ARG A 111 30.68 -3.37 -3.98
CA ARG A 111 31.43 -3.28 -5.23
C ARG A 111 31.84 -1.84 -5.49
N SER A 112 33.14 -1.59 -5.67
CA SER A 112 33.64 -0.29 -6.10
C SER A 112 33.36 -0.07 -7.60
N ILE A 113 33.00 1.16 -7.95
CA ILE A 113 32.82 1.61 -9.34
C ILE A 113 33.57 2.93 -9.56
N ARG A 114 33.74 3.34 -10.82
CA ARG A 114 34.53 4.54 -11.18
C ARG A 114 34.15 5.81 -10.41
N ARG A 115 32.88 5.98 -10.03
CA ARG A 115 32.36 7.17 -9.34
C ARG A 115 31.47 6.83 -8.13
N GLY A 116 31.90 5.86 -7.31
CA GLY A 116 31.22 5.53 -6.06
C GLY A 116 31.21 4.04 -5.74
N TYR A 117 30.13 3.56 -5.16
CA TYR A 117 29.97 2.19 -4.70
C TYR A 117 28.60 1.64 -5.08
N ILE A 118 28.53 0.33 -5.26
CA ILE A 118 27.29 -0.43 -5.32
C ILE A 118 27.25 -1.30 -4.06
N LEU A 119 26.16 -1.17 -3.31
CA LEU A 119 25.94 -1.85 -2.04
C LEU A 119 24.81 -2.85 -2.21
N THR A 120 24.92 -4.00 -1.55
CA THR A 120 23.82 -4.93 -1.30
C THR A 120 23.58 -4.95 0.20
N ILE A 121 22.31 -4.95 0.61
CA ILE A 121 21.93 -4.95 2.03
C ILE A 121 21.24 -6.25 2.42
N GLU A 122 20.94 -6.42 3.71
CA GLU A 122 20.33 -7.63 4.27
C GLU A 122 18.96 -7.96 3.66
N GLU A 123 18.14 -6.94 3.39
CA GLU A 123 16.85 -7.12 2.69
C GLU A 123 17.00 -7.46 1.20
N GLY A 124 18.23 -7.63 0.70
CA GLY A 124 18.52 -8.05 -0.68
C GLY A 124 18.50 -6.94 -1.72
N SER A 125 18.16 -5.70 -1.32
CA SER A 125 18.14 -4.56 -2.24
C SER A 125 19.55 -4.07 -2.61
N VAL A 126 19.69 -3.49 -3.81
CA VAL A 126 20.96 -3.02 -4.37
C VAL A 126 20.92 -1.51 -4.59
N TRP A 127 21.92 -0.83 -4.07
CA TRP A 127 21.99 0.62 -4.01
C TRP A 127 23.26 1.16 -4.66
N GLN A 128 23.12 2.16 -5.54
CA GLN A 128 24.24 2.89 -6.09
C GLN A 128 24.47 4.19 -5.33
N LEU A 129 25.66 4.33 -4.77
CA LEU A 129 26.13 5.58 -4.16
C LEU A 129 26.88 6.41 -5.19
N SER A 130 26.51 7.68 -5.30
CA SER A 130 27.12 8.64 -6.23
C SER A 130 27.65 9.86 -5.48
N GLY A 131 28.72 10.46 -6.00
CA GLY A 131 29.29 11.68 -5.42
C GLY A 131 29.93 11.46 -4.05
N VAL A 132 30.52 10.29 -3.83
CA VAL A 132 31.17 9.92 -2.56
C VAL A 132 32.47 10.71 -2.39
N PRO A 133 32.60 11.57 -1.35
CA PRO A 133 33.84 12.31 -1.10
C PRO A 133 35.03 11.39 -0.80
N SER A 134 36.22 11.75 -1.27
CA SER A 134 37.48 10.98 -1.04
C SER A 134 37.85 10.82 0.44
N ARG A 135 37.38 11.74 1.30
CA ARG A 135 37.58 11.71 2.75
C ARG A 135 36.73 10.67 3.49
N LEU A 136 35.73 10.08 2.83
CA LEU A 136 34.92 9.03 3.45
C LEU A 136 35.66 7.71 3.44
N ARG A 137 35.54 6.97 4.54
CA ARG A 137 36.06 5.61 4.63
C ARG A 137 35.30 4.72 3.64
N PRO A 138 35.99 3.89 2.86
CA PRO A 138 35.33 2.93 1.98
C PRO A 138 34.38 2.02 2.78
N PRO A 139 33.15 1.79 2.27
CA PRO A 139 32.20 0.86 2.90
C PRO A 139 32.70 -0.57 2.83
N LYS A 140 32.30 -1.38 3.80
CA LYS A 140 32.63 -2.80 3.90
C LYS A 140 31.39 -3.62 4.23
N VAL A 141 31.47 -4.92 3.97
CA VAL A 141 30.47 -5.89 4.42
C VAL A 141 30.45 -5.90 5.95
N GLY A 142 29.26 -5.92 6.54
CA GLY A 142 29.04 -5.82 7.99
C GLY A 142 28.91 -4.39 8.52
N ASP A 143 29.12 -3.36 7.69
CA ASP A 143 28.88 -1.98 8.11
C ASP A 143 27.38 -1.69 8.25
N ASP A 144 27.02 -0.90 9.25
CA ASP A 144 25.67 -0.38 9.42
C ASP A 144 25.40 0.70 8.37
N VAL A 145 24.20 0.68 7.80
CA VAL A 145 23.76 1.61 6.78
C VAL A 145 22.36 2.15 7.07
N GLU A 146 22.21 3.46 6.94
CA GLU A 146 20.93 4.15 7.08
C GLU A 146 20.54 4.81 5.76
N PHE A 147 19.32 4.57 5.30
CA PHE A 147 18.71 5.18 4.14
C PHE A 147 17.58 6.10 4.56
N LYS A 148 17.73 7.41 4.33
CA LYS A 148 16.68 8.40 4.57
C LYS A 148 16.12 8.91 3.26
N LYS A 149 14.80 8.92 3.09
CA LYS A 149 14.14 9.42 1.88
C LYS A 149 14.52 10.89 1.63
N ALA A 150 14.90 11.20 0.39
CA ALA A 150 15.17 12.54 -0.09
C ALA A 150 14.20 12.90 -1.23
N ALA A 151 14.48 13.98 -1.95
CA ALA A 151 13.66 14.42 -3.07
C ALA A 151 13.93 13.58 -4.34
N LEU A 152 12.95 13.55 -5.24
CA LEU A 152 13.05 12.96 -6.60
C LEU A 152 13.53 11.49 -6.61
N GLY A 153 13.02 10.67 -5.69
CA GLY A 153 13.33 9.23 -5.65
C GLY A 153 14.78 8.90 -5.23
N SER A 154 15.52 9.89 -4.73
CA SER A 154 16.85 9.68 -4.17
C SER A 154 16.81 9.52 -2.65
N TYR A 155 17.90 8.98 -2.09
CA TYR A 155 18.02 8.70 -0.67
C TYR A 155 19.35 9.25 -0.14
N PHE A 156 19.35 9.73 1.09
CA PHE A 156 20.57 10.00 1.85
C PHE A 156 21.02 8.71 2.50
N VAL A 157 22.23 8.25 2.16
CA VAL A 157 22.80 7.02 2.67
C VAL A 157 23.95 7.35 3.60
N ARG A 158 23.84 6.95 4.87
CA ARG A 158 24.90 7.05 5.87
C ARG A 158 25.44 5.66 6.17
N ILE A 159 26.75 5.53 6.25
CA ILE A 159 27.41 4.24 6.53
C ILE A 159 28.26 4.43 7.77
N ASN A 160 28.03 3.64 8.82
CA ASN A 160 28.71 3.74 10.12
C ASN A 160 28.72 5.18 10.68
N GLY A 161 27.58 5.87 10.62
CA GLY A 161 27.43 7.25 11.11
C GLY A 161 28.23 8.31 10.34
N GLN A 162 28.86 7.95 9.21
CA GLN A 162 29.58 8.90 8.37
C GLN A 162 28.63 9.90 7.69
N ILE A 163 29.21 10.92 7.05
CA ILE A 163 28.46 11.92 6.29
C ILE A 163 27.65 11.23 5.19
N GLY A 164 26.38 11.62 5.09
CA GLY A 164 25.44 11.05 4.13
C GLY A 164 25.81 11.39 2.69
N VAL A 165 25.69 10.41 1.82
CA VAL A 165 25.89 10.55 0.37
C VAL A 165 24.61 10.24 -0.38
N LYS A 166 24.50 10.71 -1.62
CA LYS A 166 23.34 10.40 -2.46
C LYS A 166 23.38 8.93 -2.85
N GLY A 167 22.31 8.20 -2.53
CA GLY A 167 22.04 6.84 -2.98
C GLY A 167 20.81 6.77 -3.88
N THR A 168 20.79 5.77 -4.73
CA THR A 168 19.63 5.42 -5.56
C THR A 168 19.52 3.91 -5.60
N ARG A 169 18.32 3.39 -5.35
CA ARG A 169 18.05 1.96 -5.48
C ARG A 169 18.05 1.59 -6.96
N ILE A 170 18.74 0.53 -7.32
CA ILE A 170 18.83 0.04 -8.71
C ILE A 170 18.25 -1.36 -8.87
N GLN A 171 18.12 -2.13 -7.77
CA GLN A 171 17.46 -3.44 -7.71
C GLN A 171 16.82 -3.64 -6.32
#